data_AF-A0A4U8VJF9-F1
#
_entry.id   AF-A0A4U8VJF9-F1
#
_cell.length_a   1.000
_cell.length_b   1.000
_cell.length_c   1.000
_cell.angle_alpha   90.00
_cell.angle_beta   90.00
_cell.angle_gamma   90.00
#
_symmetry.space_group_name_H-M   'P 1'
#
loop_
_entity.id
_entity.type
_entity.pdbx_description
1 polymer ?
#
loop_
_entity_poly.entity_id
_entity_poly.type
_entity_poly.pdbx_seq_one_letter_code
_entity_poly.pdbx_strand_id
1 'polypeptide(L)'
;MSELFKQLRAVRKSRRLKQEEVAQRAGISREAYLRAESGQADPRMSTFVSACNALGLDVFMVPKHLSPEITAFLQANDAIPDESAGRRGASQPAGLTRDAGAPAAPAADGGTTAGGAGGSSGGAGSSSPPLNKA
;
A
#
# COMPACT_ATOMS: atom_id res chain seq x y z
N MET A 1 7.46 -24.46 -2.24
CA MET A 1 7.36 -22.99 -2.03
C MET A 1 7.55 -22.17 -3.32
N SER A 2 8.63 -22.33 -4.09
CA SER A 2 8.93 -21.46 -5.27
C SER A 2 7.73 -21.16 -6.19
N GLU A 3 6.93 -22.17 -6.55
CA GLU A 3 5.80 -21.96 -7.48
C GLU A 3 4.72 -21.01 -6.96
N LEU A 4 4.38 -21.08 -5.66
CA LEU A 4 3.44 -20.16 -5.04
C LEU A 4 3.95 -18.71 -5.11
N PHE A 5 5.26 -18.49 -4.91
CA PHE A 5 5.84 -17.16 -5.03
C PHE A 5 5.91 -16.65 -6.48
N LYS A 6 6.02 -17.54 -7.48
CA LYS A 6 5.82 -17.15 -8.89
C LYS A 6 4.39 -16.69 -9.15
N GLN A 7 3.39 -17.33 -8.56
CA GLN A 7 1.99 -16.91 -8.63
C GLN A 7 1.77 -15.55 -7.97
N LEU A 8 2.28 -15.31 -6.75
CA LEU A 8 2.24 -13.99 -6.11
C LEU A 8 2.91 -12.91 -7.00
N ARG A 9 4.04 -13.23 -7.63
CA ARG A 9 4.74 -12.33 -8.56
C ARG A 9 3.91 -12.01 -9.81
N ALA A 10 3.19 -13.00 -10.35
CA ALA A 10 2.28 -12.81 -11.48
C ALA A 10 1.11 -11.90 -11.10
N VAL A 11 0.44 -12.15 -9.97
CA VAL A 11 -0.66 -11.31 -9.45
C VAL A 11 -0.18 -9.89 -9.15
N ARG A 12 0.98 -9.71 -8.52
CA ARG A 12 1.56 -8.38 -8.28
C ARG A 12 1.78 -7.62 -9.59
N LYS A 13 2.33 -8.30 -10.62
CA LYS A 13 2.58 -7.71 -11.94
C LYS A 13 1.29 -7.35 -12.68
N SER A 14 0.26 -8.20 -12.66
CA SER A 14 -1.02 -7.89 -13.32
C SER A 14 -1.67 -6.64 -12.72
N ARG A 15 -1.57 -6.47 -11.39
CA ARG A 15 -2.03 -5.27 -10.65
C ARG A 15 -1.07 -4.08 -10.71
N ARG A 16 0.03 -4.17 -11.49
CA ARG A 16 1.06 -3.13 -11.68
C ARG A 16 1.74 -2.61 -10.40
N LEU A 17 1.68 -3.37 -9.30
CA LEU A 17 2.21 -2.98 -8.00
C LEU A 17 3.73 -3.18 -7.92
N LYS A 18 4.42 -2.26 -7.24
CA LYS A 18 5.84 -2.40 -6.89
C LYS A 18 6.02 -3.36 -5.70
N GLN A 19 7.22 -3.92 -5.57
CA GLN A 19 7.58 -4.76 -4.41
C GLN A 19 7.42 -3.99 -3.08
N GLU A 20 7.81 -2.72 -3.06
CA GLU A 20 7.67 -1.81 -1.92
C GLU A 20 6.21 -1.69 -1.46
N GLU A 21 5.30 -1.49 -2.41
CA GLU A 21 3.87 -1.26 -2.14
C GLU A 21 3.21 -2.51 -1.54
N VAL A 22 3.61 -3.72 -1.98
CA VAL A 22 3.13 -4.97 -1.39
C VAL A 22 3.76 -5.23 -0.02
N ALA A 23 5.06 -4.96 0.15
CA ALA A 23 5.75 -5.11 1.43
C ALA A 23 5.14 -4.19 2.51
N GLN A 24 4.88 -2.93 2.16
CA GLN A 24 4.20 -1.95 3.02
C GLN A 24 2.80 -2.41 3.41
N ARG A 25 1.97 -2.87 2.46
CA ARG A 25 0.63 -3.44 2.72
C ARG A 25 0.67 -4.70 3.58
N ALA A 26 1.71 -5.52 3.43
CA ALA A 26 1.90 -6.75 4.19
C ALA A 26 2.52 -6.53 5.59
N GLY A 27 2.94 -5.30 5.93
CA GLY A 27 3.60 -5.00 7.20
C GLY A 27 4.99 -5.64 7.34
N ILE A 28 5.70 -5.87 6.23
CA ILE A 28 7.04 -6.50 6.21
C ILE A 28 8.06 -5.62 5.49
N SER A 29 9.35 -5.88 5.70
CA SER A 29 10.39 -5.15 4.95
C SER A 29 10.37 -5.52 3.46
N ARG A 30 10.70 -4.55 2.61
CA ARG A 30 10.92 -4.75 1.16
C ARG A 30 11.88 -5.91 0.87
N GLU A 31 12.94 -6.02 1.64
CA GLU A 31 13.95 -7.07 1.46
C GLU A 31 13.40 -8.47 1.80
N ALA A 32 12.58 -8.58 2.86
CA ALA A 32 11.90 -9.83 3.18
C ALA A 32 10.92 -10.23 2.06
N TYR A 33 10.16 -9.28 1.51
CA TYR A 33 9.29 -9.53 0.36
C TYR A 33 10.10 -9.94 -0.88
N LEU A 34 11.21 -9.27 -1.18
CA LEU A 34 12.10 -9.60 -2.31
C LEU A 34 12.70 -11.01 -2.19
N ARG A 35 13.20 -11.39 -1.01
CA ARG A 35 13.76 -12.73 -0.77
C ARG A 35 12.69 -13.82 -0.85
N ALA A 36 11.47 -13.54 -0.39
CA ALA A 36 10.32 -14.42 -0.55
C ALA A 36 9.90 -14.56 -2.04
N GLU A 37 9.65 -13.45 -2.74
CA GLU A 37 9.19 -13.43 -4.14
C GLU A 37 10.22 -14.03 -5.13
N SER A 38 11.51 -13.89 -4.84
CA SER A 38 12.58 -14.50 -5.65
C SER A 38 12.77 -16.01 -5.41
N GLY A 39 12.09 -16.58 -4.40
CA GLY A 39 12.26 -17.98 -4.00
C GLY A 39 13.65 -18.32 -3.46
N GLN A 40 14.44 -17.31 -3.09
CA GLN A 40 15.79 -17.45 -2.53
C GLN A 40 15.80 -17.63 -0.99
N ALA A 41 14.64 -17.42 -0.35
CA ALA A 41 14.44 -17.72 1.06
C ALA A 41 13.31 -18.74 1.24
N ASP A 42 13.31 -19.39 2.40
CA ASP A 42 12.14 -20.07 2.96
C ASP A 42 11.46 -19.13 3.97
N PRO A 43 10.53 -18.26 3.53
CA PRO A 43 9.88 -17.31 4.41
C PRO A 43 8.90 -18.02 5.34
N ARG A 44 8.77 -17.50 6.57
CA ARG A 44 7.79 -18.00 7.55
C ARG A 44 6.38 -17.99 6.93
N MET A 45 5.57 -18.97 7.32
CA MET A 45 4.18 -19.09 6.87
C MET A 45 3.39 -17.79 7.06
N SER A 46 3.61 -17.08 8.17
CA SER A 46 3.02 -15.77 8.45
C SER A 46 3.39 -14.70 7.41
N THR A 47 4.64 -14.68 6.94
CA THR A 47 5.11 -13.75 5.90
C THR A 47 4.46 -14.04 4.54
N PHE A 48 4.28 -15.32 4.19
CA PHE A 48 3.55 -15.70 2.97
C PHE A 48 2.08 -15.28 3.06
N VAL A 49 1.38 -15.59 4.17
CA VAL A 49 -0.03 -15.21 4.36
C VAL A 49 -0.19 -13.69 4.34
N SER A 50 0.67 -12.92 5.00
CA SER A 50 0.64 -11.45 4.92
C SER A 50 0.83 -10.93 3.48
N ALA A 51 1.69 -11.57 2.68
CA ALA A 51 1.90 -11.22 1.28
C ALA A 51 0.70 -11.58 0.38
N CYS A 52 0.01 -12.70 0.65
CA CYS A 52 -1.25 -13.06 0.00
C CYS A 52 -2.35 -12.03 0.33
N ASN A 53 -2.54 -11.71 1.61
CA ASN A 53 -3.53 -10.74 2.07
C ASN A 53 -3.30 -9.34 1.47
N ALA A 54 -2.04 -8.89 1.40
CA ALA A 54 -1.65 -7.63 0.76
C ALA A 54 -1.91 -7.59 -0.76
N LEU A 55 -2.00 -8.77 -1.38
CA LEU A 55 -2.41 -8.98 -2.78
C LEU A 55 -3.90 -9.36 -2.90
N GLY A 56 -4.70 -9.31 -1.83
CA GLY A 56 -6.11 -9.72 -1.86
C GLY A 56 -6.28 -11.15 -2.39
N LEU A 57 -5.50 -12.08 -1.85
CA LEU A 57 -5.56 -13.51 -2.13
C LEU A 57 -5.78 -14.26 -0.82
N ASP A 58 -6.75 -15.17 -0.80
CA ASP A 58 -6.96 -16.10 0.31
C ASP A 58 -6.20 -17.41 0.10
N VAL A 59 -5.88 -18.10 1.19
CA VAL A 59 -5.16 -19.38 1.17
C VAL A 59 -6.04 -20.48 1.74
N PHE A 60 -6.51 -21.38 0.88
CA PHE A 60 -7.37 -22.51 1.27
C PHE A 60 -6.60 -23.83 1.30
N MET A 61 -7.00 -24.72 2.21
CA MET A 61 -6.56 -26.12 2.24
C MET A 61 -7.62 -26.99 1.56
N VAL A 62 -7.20 -27.81 0.60
CA VAL A 62 -8.09 -28.59 -0.27
C VAL A 62 -7.75 -30.09 -0.16
N PRO A 63 -8.74 -31.00 -0.04
CA PRO A 63 -8.51 -32.44 -0.13
C PRO A 63 -7.89 -32.83 -1.48
N LYS A 64 -6.80 -33.60 -1.46
CA LYS A 64 -5.99 -33.89 -2.67
C LYS A 64 -6.77 -34.50 -3.84
N HIS A 65 -7.86 -35.24 -3.57
CA HIS A 65 -8.69 -35.84 -4.60
C HIS A 65 -9.59 -34.83 -5.35
N LEU A 66 -9.87 -33.67 -4.76
CA LEU A 66 -10.64 -32.57 -5.37
C LEU A 66 -9.75 -31.55 -6.09
N SER A 67 -8.42 -31.61 -5.90
CA SER A 67 -7.48 -30.66 -6.50
C SER A 67 -7.57 -30.55 -8.03
N PRO A 68 -7.76 -31.63 -8.83
CA PRO A 68 -7.90 -31.53 -10.28
C PRO A 68 -9.16 -30.76 -10.69
N GLU A 69 -10.30 -31.04 -10.05
CA GLU A 69 -11.59 -30.43 -10.32
C GLU A 69 -11.60 -28.93 -9.99
N ILE A 70 -11.05 -28.56 -8.83
CA ILE A 70 -10.89 -27.16 -8.43
C ILE A 70 -9.91 -26.42 -9.36
N THR A 71 -8.83 -27.07 -9.81
CA THR A 71 -7.89 -26.45 -10.75
C THR A 71 -8.55 -26.18 -12.11
N ALA A 72 -9.33 -27.14 -12.64
CA ALA A 72 -10.08 -26.97 -13.88
C ALA A 72 -11.15 -25.87 -13.75
N PHE A 73 -11.86 -25.80 -12.61
CA PHE A 73 -12.82 -24.74 -12.32
C PHE A 73 -12.18 -23.35 -12.30
N LEU A 74 -11.04 -23.18 -11.62
CA LEU A 74 -10.34 -21.89 -11.57
C LEU A 74 -9.88 -21.46 -12.96
N GLN A 75 -9.25 -22.36 -13.73
CA GLN A 75 -8.79 -22.08 -15.10
C GLN A 75 -9.92 -21.66 -16.05
N ALA A 76 -11.13 -22.22 -15.89
CA ALA A 76 -12.30 -21.84 -16.67
C ALA A 76 -12.87 -20.46 -16.30
N ASN A 77 -12.55 -19.94 -15.11
CA ASN A 77 -13.08 -18.68 -14.57
C ASN A 77 -12.00 -17.59 -14.36
N ASP A 78 -10.73 -17.87 -14.68
CA ASP A 78 -9.56 -16.98 -14.54
C ASP A 78 -9.53 -15.81 -15.55
N ALA A 79 -10.70 -15.27 -15.90
CA ALA A 79 -10.82 -13.92 -16.42
C ALA A 79 -10.50 -12.92 -15.29
N ILE A 80 -9.21 -12.69 -15.04
CA ILE A 80 -8.70 -11.70 -14.08
C ILE A 80 -9.51 -10.41 -14.24
N PRO A 81 -10.31 -10.00 -13.24
CA PRO A 81 -11.10 -8.78 -13.35
C PRO A 81 -10.15 -7.58 -13.41
N ASP A 82 -9.92 -7.06 -14.61
CA ASP A 82 -9.19 -5.82 -14.79
C ASP A 82 -10.10 -4.68 -14.26
N GLU A 83 -9.87 -4.31 -13.00
CA GLU A 83 -10.59 -3.23 -12.32
C GLU A 83 -10.44 -1.87 -13.06
N SER A 84 -9.54 -1.74 -14.04
CA SER A 84 -9.47 -0.58 -14.92
C SER A 84 -10.62 -0.51 -15.95
N ALA A 85 -11.32 -1.61 -16.22
CA ALA A 85 -12.51 -1.62 -17.08
C ALA A 85 -13.70 -0.85 -16.46
N GLY A 86 -13.81 -0.82 -15.12
CA GLY A 86 -14.90 -0.17 -14.39
C GLY A 86 -14.87 1.37 -14.35
N ARG A 87 -13.77 2.00 -14.80
CA ARG A 87 -13.60 3.48 -14.74
C ARG A 87 -13.90 4.22 -16.05
N ARG A 88 -14.57 3.57 -17.01
CA ARG A 88 -15.08 4.23 -18.25
C ARG A 88 -16.61 4.10 -18.36
N GLY A 89 -17.32 4.81 -17.48
CA GLY A 89 -18.78 4.81 -17.44
C GLY A 89 -19.44 5.91 -16.60
N ALA A 90 -18.68 6.90 -16.13
CA ALA A 90 -19.21 8.06 -15.41
C ALA A 90 -19.26 9.29 -16.32
N SER A 91 -20.08 9.21 -17.39
CA SER A 91 -20.46 10.40 -18.15
C SER A 91 -21.42 11.24 -17.30
N GLN A 92 -20.88 12.18 -16.53
CA GLN A 92 -21.67 13.31 -16.02
C GLN A 92 -22.00 14.22 -17.21
N PRO A 93 -23.27 14.41 -17.59
CA PRO A 93 -23.63 15.53 -18.45
C PRO A 93 -23.55 16.82 -17.61
N ALA A 94 -22.69 17.74 -18.02
CA ALA A 94 -22.60 19.07 -17.42
C ALA A 94 -23.88 19.88 -17.72
N GLY A 95 -24.77 19.99 -16.74
CA GLY A 95 -25.95 20.84 -16.79
C GLY A 95 -25.68 22.23 -16.22
N LEU A 96 -25.16 23.15 -17.03
CA LEU A 96 -24.95 24.55 -16.66
C LEU A 96 -26.16 25.39 -17.09
N THR A 97 -26.95 25.89 -16.14
CA THR A 97 -27.74 27.11 -16.33
C THR A 97 -27.65 28.01 -15.09
N ARG A 98 -27.39 29.30 -15.32
CA ARG A 98 -27.59 30.41 -14.37
C ARG A 98 -29.10 30.55 -14.05
N ASP A 99 -29.55 31.19 -12.98
CA ASP A 99 -29.33 32.63 -12.71
C ASP A 99 -29.80 33.10 -11.31
N ALA A 100 -29.51 34.38 -11.02
CA ALA A 100 -30.07 35.29 -10.01
C ALA A 100 -29.94 34.97 -8.50
N GLY A 101 -29.47 35.97 -7.73
CA GLY A 101 -29.83 36.08 -6.30
C GLY A 101 -28.77 36.52 -5.27
N ALA A 102 -28.04 37.62 -5.49
CA ALA A 102 -27.45 38.37 -4.36
C ALA A 102 -28.59 39.17 -3.67
N PRO A 103 -28.51 39.55 -2.36
CA PRO A 103 -27.46 40.46 -1.87
C PRO A 103 -27.03 40.36 -0.38
N ALA A 104 -26.08 41.26 -0.05
CA ALA A 104 -25.89 41.94 1.24
C ALA A 104 -25.12 41.24 2.39
N ALA A 105 -23.97 41.86 2.73
CA ALA A 105 -23.32 41.77 4.04
C ALA A 105 -24.07 42.65 5.09
N PRO A 106 -23.65 42.66 6.37
CA PRO A 106 -22.65 43.68 6.75
C PRO A 106 -21.58 43.23 7.78
N ALA A 107 -20.64 44.15 7.99
CA ALA A 107 -19.36 44.02 8.68
C ALA A 107 -19.36 43.90 10.23
N ALA A 108 -18.25 43.35 10.75
CA ALA A 108 -17.51 43.75 11.97
C ALA A 108 -16.07 43.17 11.81
N ASP A 109 -14.91 43.82 11.92
CA ASP A 109 -14.36 45.04 12.56
C ASP A 109 -13.44 44.71 13.77
N GLY A 110 -12.27 45.38 13.83
CA GLY A 110 -11.29 45.38 14.93
C GLY A 110 -10.26 44.23 15.03
N GLY A 111 -8.97 44.54 15.29
CA GLY A 111 -7.99 43.53 15.77
C GLY A 111 -6.48 43.73 15.48
N THR A 112 -5.89 44.87 15.84
CA THR A 112 -4.48 45.27 15.52
C THR A 112 -3.40 44.69 16.47
N THR A 113 -2.13 44.73 16.00
CA THR A 113 -0.81 44.74 16.70
C THR A 113 -0.06 43.46 17.13
N ALA A 114 1.24 43.45 16.74
CA ALA A 114 2.45 43.00 17.46
C ALA A 114 2.55 41.56 18.02
N GLY A 115 3.71 40.91 18.09
CA GLY A 115 5.10 41.31 17.85
C GLY A 115 6.01 40.57 18.84
N GLY A 116 7.20 40.12 18.44
CA GLY A 116 8.11 39.42 19.36
C GLY A 116 9.21 38.60 18.68
N ALA A 117 10.45 39.07 18.79
CA ALA A 117 11.65 38.35 18.37
C ALA A 117 12.45 37.87 19.59
N GLY A 118 13.23 36.80 19.42
CA GLY A 118 14.19 36.29 20.39
C GLY A 118 14.23 34.76 20.43
N GLY A 119 15.39 34.09 20.54
CA GLY A 119 16.76 34.61 20.53
C GLY A 119 17.74 33.73 21.33
N SER A 120 18.90 33.42 20.73
CA SER A 120 20.05 32.70 21.34
C SER A 120 19.81 31.19 21.63
N SER A 121 20.70 30.28 21.20
CA SER A 121 22.00 29.88 21.79
C SER A 121 21.83 29.05 23.08
N GLY A 122 22.70 28.11 23.45
CA GLY A 122 23.90 27.55 22.81
C GLY A 122 24.60 26.67 23.85
N GLY A 123 25.24 25.56 23.48
CA GLY A 123 25.84 24.65 24.47
C GLY A 123 26.55 23.45 23.88
N ALA A 124 27.88 23.53 23.80
CA ALA A 124 28.75 22.41 23.43
C ALA A 124 29.42 21.80 24.67
N GLY A 125 29.81 20.52 24.58
CA GLY A 125 30.56 19.80 25.62
C GLY A 125 30.30 18.29 25.52
N SER A 126 30.98 17.50 24.68
CA SER A 126 32.38 17.05 24.80
C SER A 126 32.69 16.18 26.04
N SER A 127 32.59 14.85 25.90
CA SER A 127 33.61 13.94 26.44
C SER A 127 33.51 12.51 25.89
N SER A 128 34.68 11.93 25.61
CA SER A 128 34.94 10.54 25.24
C SER A 128 36.44 10.27 25.41
N PRO A 129 36.92 9.01 25.53
CA PRO A 129 36.24 7.79 25.96
C PRO A 129 36.76 7.39 27.38
N PRO A 130 37.74 6.48 27.67
CA PRO A 130 38.40 5.42 26.90
C PRO A 130 38.11 3.97 27.38
N LEU A 131 38.34 3.03 26.45
CA LEU A 131 38.80 1.63 26.57
C LEU A 131 38.98 0.97 27.96
N ASN A 132 38.49 -0.27 28.08
CA ASN A 132 39.29 -1.34 28.70
C ASN A 132 39.15 -2.65 27.90
N LYS A 133 40.21 -3.47 27.87
CA LYS A 133 40.27 -4.77 27.20
C LYS A 133 40.20 -5.92 28.21
N ALA A 134 39.50 -6.99 27.84
CA ALA A 134 39.87 -8.37 28.12
C ALA A 134 39.24 -9.25 27.03
#